data_AF-A0A7S3J0V9-F1
#
_entry.id   AF-A0A7S3J0V9-F1
#
_cell.length_a   1.000
_cell.length_b   1.000
_cell.length_c   1.000
_cell.angle_alpha   90.00
_cell.angle_beta   90.00
_cell.angle_gamma   90.00
#
_symmetry.space_group_name_H-M   'P 1'
#
loop_
_entity.id
_entity.type
_entity.pdbx_description
1 polymer ?
#
loop_
_entity_poly.entity_id
_entity_poly.type
_entity_poly.pdbx_seq_one_letter_code
_entity_poly.pdbx_strand_id
1 'polypeptide(L)'
;LIEEIQAVPKTLEERKAWQRVIVILDKASLQLTKTKRGTIELMNCDDHQRTIAKMNRKKEDFRPDILHQCLLSLMDSPLNKAGKLQVIIKTHRGLLIEIS
;
A
#
# COMPACT_ATOMS: atom_id res chain seq x y z
N LEU A 1 10.49 -5.87 -29.73
CA LEU A 1 10.39 -4.47 -29.26
C LEU A 1 10.31 -4.54 -27.74
N ILE A 2 11.38 -4.19 -27.04
CA ILE A 2 11.35 -4.06 -25.59
C ILE A 2 10.73 -2.68 -25.36
N GLU A 3 9.50 -2.61 -24.86
CA GLU A 3 8.93 -1.32 -24.44
C GLU A 3 9.80 -0.80 -23.29
N GLU A 4 10.49 0.31 -23.52
CA GLU A 4 11.24 0.99 -22.47
C GLU A 4 10.28 1.35 -21.35
N ILE A 5 10.52 0.79 -20.15
CA ILE A 5 9.78 1.18 -18.95
C ILE A 5 10.08 2.66 -18.72
N GLN A 6 9.09 3.51 -18.99
CA GLN A 6 9.25 4.94 -18.88
C GLN A 6 9.58 5.29 -17.42
N ALA A 7 10.76 5.86 -17.20
CA ALA A 7 11.29 6.09 -15.85
C ALA A 7 10.38 7.03 -15.04
N VAL A 8 10.10 6.66 -13.80
CA VAL A 8 9.31 7.48 -12.87
C VAL A 8 10.00 8.83 -12.67
N PRO A 9 9.28 9.96 -12.80
CA PRO A 9 9.81 11.31 -12.58
C PRO A 9 10.51 11.47 -11.22
N LYS A 10 11.71 12.05 -11.26
CA LYS A 10 12.54 12.28 -10.07
C LYS A 10 12.46 13.71 -9.59
N THR A 11 12.30 14.67 -10.50
CA THR A 11 12.23 16.09 -10.13
C THR A 11 10.79 16.57 -9.94
N LEU A 12 10.61 17.67 -9.20
CA LEU A 12 9.30 18.26 -8.97
C LEU A 12 8.66 18.75 -10.29
N GLU A 13 9.45 19.30 -11.20
CA GLU A 13 8.98 19.81 -12.49
C GLU A 13 8.57 18.67 -13.43
N GLU A 14 9.35 17.59 -13.50
CA GLU A 14 8.94 16.37 -14.21
C GLU A 14 7.63 15.81 -13.63
N ARG A 15 7.49 15.80 -12.31
CA ARG A 15 6.25 15.35 -11.63
C ARG A 15 5.05 16.24 -11.93
N LYS A 16 5.23 17.53 -12.19
CA LYS A 16 4.13 18.42 -12.60
C LYS A 16 3.72 18.17 -14.05
N ALA A 17 4.69 17.93 -14.93
CA ALA A 17 4.44 17.66 -16.35
C ALA A 17 3.97 16.22 -16.63
N TRP A 18 4.18 15.29 -15.68
CA TRP A 18 3.88 13.87 -15.87
C TRP A 18 2.38 13.57 -15.87
N GLN A 19 1.85 13.31 -17.07
CA GLN A 19 0.49 12.85 -17.28
C GLN A 19 0.33 11.39 -16.83
N ARG A 20 -0.53 11.19 -15.83
CA ARG A 20 -0.72 9.89 -15.16
C ARG A 20 -2.07 9.74 -14.51
N VAL A 21 -2.40 8.52 -14.13
CA VAL A 21 -3.49 8.23 -13.18
C VAL A 21 -2.89 8.08 -11.79
N ILE A 22 -3.52 8.75 -10.81
CA ILE A 22 -3.17 8.62 -9.40
C ILE A 22 -4.23 7.76 -8.73
N VAL A 23 -3.83 6.62 -8.17
CA VAL A 23 -4.69 5.73 -7.40
C VAL A 23 -4.35 5.89 -5.92
N ILE A 24 -5.37 6.21 -5.11
CA ILE A 24 -5.25 6.34 -3.66
C ILE A 24 -5.94 5.14 -3.00
N LEU A 25 -5.16 4.26 -2.37
CA LEU A 25 -5.67 3.19 -1.52
C LEU A 25 -5.89 3.76 -0.11
N ASP A 26 -7.08 4.30 0.13
CA ASP A 26 -7.44 4.94 1.40
C ASP A 26 -7.82 3.93 2.49
N LYS A 27 -7.63 4.34 3.75
CA LYS A 27 -7.88 3.55 4.96
C LYS A 27 -7.19 2.18 4.95
N ALA A 28 -6.00 2.12 4.38
CA ALA A 28 -5.23 0.88 4.29
C ALA A 28 -4.87 0.35 5.68
N SER A 29 -5.08 -0.96 5.88
CA SER A 29 -4.77 -1.68 7.12
C SER A 29 -3.27 -1.96 7.23
N LEU A 30 -2.50 -0.93 7.59
CA LEU A 30 -1.08 -1.06 7.90
C LEU A 30 -0.83 -0.67 9.35
N GLN A 31 -0.79 -1.68 10.23
CA GLN A 31 -0.52 -1.49 11.65
C GLN A 31 0.54 -2.48 12.12
N LEU A 32 1.58 -1.98 12.76
CA LEU A 32 2.59 -2.82 13.39
C LEU A 32 2.13 -3.28 14.78
N THR A 33 2.55 -4.48 15.15
CA THR A 33 2.36 -5.03 16.48
C THR A 33 3.62 -5.73 16.96
N LYS A 34 3.90 -5.63 18.27
CA LYS A 34 4.99 -6.36 18.91
C LYS A 34 4.45 -7.66 19.48
N THR A 35 5.04 -8.78 19.10
CA THR A 35 4.65 -10.08 19.65
C THR A 35 5.26 -10.30 21.03
N LYS A 36 4.80 -11.34 21.72
CA LYS A 36 5.40 -11.77 22.99
C LYS A 36 6.87 -12.19 22.86
N ARG A 37 7.30 -12.59 21.66
CA ARG A 37 8.69 -12.95 21.36
C ARG A 37 9.58 -11.72 21.10
N GLY A 38 8.99 -10.51 21.13
CA GLY A 38 9.69 -9.27 20.86
C GLY A 38 9.81 -8.93 19.37
N THR A 39 9.32 -9.78 18.46
CA THR A 39 9.29 -9.52 17.02
C THR A 39 8.26 -8.45 16.67
N ILE A 40 8.56 -7.64 15.64
CA ILE A 40 7.63 -6.68 15.07
C ILE A 40 6.98 -7.33 13.85
N GLU A 41 5.66 -7.40 13.86
CA GLU A 41 4.87 -8.03 12.81
C GLU A 41 3.80 -7.07 12.28
N LEU A 42 3.40 -7.26 11.03
CA LEU A 42 2.24 -6.58 10.48
C LEU A 42 0.98 -7.24 11.02
N MET A 43 0.12 -6.44 11.65
CA MET A 43 -1.10 -6.94 12.26
C MET A 43 -2.07 -7.43 11.19
N ASN A 44 -2.60 -8.63 11.40
CA ASN A 44 -3.58 -9.28 10.54
C ASN A 44 -4.67 -9.97 11.37
N CYS A 45 -5.80 -10.27 10.76
CA CYS A 45 -6.98 -10.81 11.44
C CYS A 45 -6.83 -12.26 11.92
N ASP A 46 -5.88 -13.04 11.38
CA ASP A 46 -5.78 -14.49 11.62
C ASP A 46 -4.80 -14.78 12.77
N ASP A 47 -3.59 -14.22 12.71
CA ASP A 47 -2.52 -14.44 13.68
C ASP A 47 -2.70 -13.59 14.95
N HIS A 48 -3.33 -12.43 14.84
CA HIS A 48 -3.36 -11.42 15.92
C HIS A 48 -4.71 -11.27 16.62
N GLN A 49 -5.60 -12.27 16.49
CA GLN A 49 -6.98 -12.23 17.03
C GLN A 49 -7.06 -11.83 18.51
N ARG A 50 -6.18 -12.37 19.36
CA ARG A 50 -6.15 -12.07 20.79
C ARG A 50 -5.74 -10.62 21.08
N THR A 51 -4.79 -10.09 20.32
CA THR A 51 -4.35 -8.69 20.45
C THR A 51 -5.43 -7.74 19.96
N ILE A 52 -6.10 -8.08 18.85
CA ILE A 52 -7.23 -7.32 18.31
C ILE A 52 -8.40 -7.28 19.30
N ALA A 53 -8.76 -8.42 19.90
CA ALA A 53 -9.81 -8.50 20.91
C ALA A 53 -9.52 -7.60 22.12
N LYS A 54 -8.25 -7.55 22.57
CA LYS A 54 -7.83 -6.66 23.68
C LYS A 54 -7.96 -5.17 23.34
N MET A 55 -7.85 -4.81 22.07
CA MET A 55 -8.04 -3.42 21.62
C MET A 55 -9.53 -3.08 21.40
N ASN A 56 -10.45 -4.02 21.62
CA ASN A 56 -11.88 -3.87 21.37
C ASN A 56 -12.19 -3.37 19.93
N ARG A 57 -11.45 -3.91 18.95
CA ARG A 57 -11.61 -3.59 17.53
C ARG A 57 -12.08 -4.80 16.74
N LYS A 58 -12.67 -4.52 15.58
CA LYS A 58 -13.16 -5.50 14.61
C LYS A 58 -12.00 -6.19 13.90
N LYS A 59 -12.08 -7.51 13.69
CA LYS A 59 -11.03 -8.26 12.98
C LYS A 59 -10.95 -7.86 11.52
N GLU A 60 -12.08 -7.44 10.96
CA GLU A 60 -12.24 -7.01 9.57
C GLU A 60 -11.41 -5.75 9.25
N ASP A 61 -11.07 -4.96 10.27
CA ASP A 61 -10.21 -3.78 10.13
C ASP A 61 -8.73 -4.14 9.91
N PHE A 62 -8.33 -5.40 10.11
CA PHE A 62 -6.95 -5.87 10.09
C PHE A 62 -6.70 -6.82 8.91
N ARG A 63 -6.99 -6.35 7.70
CA ARG A 63 -6.90 -7.09 6.45
C ARG A 63 -5.80 -6.53 5.52
N PRO A 64 -4.52 -6.70 5.88
CA PRO A 64 -3.41 -6.24 5.02
C PRO A 64 -3.33 -6.99 3.69
N ASP A 65 -3.93 -8.18 3.60
CA ASP A 65 -4.02 -8.99 2.39
C ASP A 65 -4.79 -8.31 1.26
N ILE A 66 -5.85 -7.56 1.57
CA ILE A 66 -6.63 -6.81 0.58
C ILE A 66 -5.73 -5.76 -0.10
N LEU A 67 -4.97 -5.02 0.71
CA LEU A 67 -4.01 -4.03 0.20
C LEU A 67 -2.96 -4.70 -0.69
N HIS A 68 -2.41 -5.83 -0.24
CA HIS A 68 -1.44 -6.59 -1.02
C HIS A 68 -1.98 -7.02 -2.38
N GLN A 69 -3.21 -7.55 -2.44
CA GLN A 69 -3.83 -7.96 -3.70
C GLN A 69 -4.13 -6.77 -4.63
N CYS A 70 -4.60 -5.64 -4.08
CA CYS A 70 -4.77 -4.40 -4.85
C CYS A 70 -3.44 -3.95 -5.45
N LEU A 71 -2.35 -3.95 -4.68
CA LEU A 71 -1.03 -3.56 -5.15
C LEU A 71 -0.55 -4.50 -6.25
N LEU A 72 -0.66 -5.83 -6.10
CA LEU A 72 -0.27 -6.78 -7.16
C LEU A 72 -1.00 -6.48 -8.48
N SER A 73 -2.32 -6.26 -8.41
CA SER A 73 -3.15 -5.99 -9.58
C SER A 73 -2.79 -4.65 -10.24
N LEU A 74 -2.54 -3.62 -9.43
CA LEU A 74 -2.13 -2.30 -9.92
C LEU A 74 -0.74 -2.35 -10.56
N MET A 75 0.21 -3.04 -9.95
CA MET A 75 1.58 -3.14 -10.44
C MET A 75 1.69 -3.99 -11.72
N ASP A 76 0.82 -4.99 -11.91
CA ASP A 76 0.78 -5.77 -13.15
C ASP A 76 0.00 -5.10 -14.28
N SER A 77 -0.71 -3.99 -13.99
CA SER A 77 -1.54 -3.30 -14.97
C SER A 77 -0.70 -2.75 -16.15
N PRO A 78 -1.27 -2.71 -17.38
CA PRO A 78 -0.62 -2.06 -18.52
C PRO A 78 -0.27 -0.59 -18.24
N LEU A 79 -1.04 0.06 -17.38
CA LEU A 79 -0.82 1.46 -17.00
C LEU A 79 0.46 1.64 -16.19
N ASN A 80 0.75 0.70 -15.28
CA ASN A 80 2.02 0.69 -14.55
C ASN A 80 3.19 0.39 -15.49
N LYS A 81 3.05 -0.62 -16.36
CA LYS A 81 4.06 -0.98 -17.36
C LYS A 81 4.39 0.18 -18.31
N ALA A 82 3.40 1.00 -18.65
CA ALA A 82 3.57 2.21 -19.47
C ALA A 82 4.11 3.43 -18.69
N GLY A 83 4.43 3.31 -17.40
CA GLY A 83 4.93 4.41 -16.58
C GLY A 83 3.93 5.55 -16.37
N LYS A 84 2.62 5.24 -16.33
CA LYS A 84 1.51 6.21 -16.21
C LYS A 84 0.64 6.00 -14.97
N LEU A 85 1.13 5.22 -14.01
CA LEU A 85 0.45 4.97 -12.75
C LEU A 85 1.28 5.53 -11.58
N GLN A 86 0.63 6.27 -10.69
CA GLN A 86 1.16 6.60 -9.37
C GLN A 86 0.22 5.98 -8.32
N VAL A 87 0.77 5.21 -7.38
CA VAL A 87 0.00 4.62 -6.30
C VAL A 87 0.39 5.27 -4.97
N ILE A 88 -0.61 5.75 -4.24
CA ILE A 88 -0.47 6.30 -2.90
C ILE A 88 -1.32 5.47 -1.94
N ILE A 89 -0.71 5.03 -0.84
CA ILE A 89 -1.41 4.34 0.23
C ILE A 89 -1.63 5.34 1.35
N LYS A 90 -2.89 5.51 1.77
CA LYS A 90 -3.23 6.28 2.96
C LYS A 90 -3.71 5.33 4.04
N THR A 91 -2.93 5.20 5.10
CA THR A 91 -3.25 4.31 6.22
C THR A 91 -4.37 4.89 7.08
N HIS A 92 -5.02 4.06 7.90
CA HIS A 92 -6.01 4.51 8.89
C HIS A 92 -5.47 5.53 9.89
N ARG A 93 -4.15 5.59 10.08
CA ARG A 93 -3.45 6.56 10.96
C ARG A 93 -3.02 7.83 10.25
N GLY A 94 -3.40 8.00 8.98
CA GLY A 94 -3.07 9.19 8.19
C GLY A 94 -1.65 9.22 7.62
N LEU A 95 -0.88 8.14 7.73
CA LEU A 95 0.40 8.02 7.02
C LEU A 95 0.13 7.88 5.53
N LEU A 96 0.83 8.70 4.73
CA LEU A 96 0.86 8.62 3.27
C LEU A 96 2.15 7.93 2.84
N ILE A 97 2.01 6.90 2.01
CA ILE A 97 3.12 6.12 1.47
C ILE A 97 2.98 6.14 -0.05
N GLU A 98 3.99 6.67 -0.73
CA GLU A 98 4.08 6.58 -2.19
C GLU A 98 4.80 5.29 -2.58
N ILE A 99 4.26 4.59 -3.58
CA ILE A 99 4.88 3.39 -4.14
C ILE A 99 5.63 3.77 -5.42
N SER A 100 6.90 3.37 -5.51
CA SER A 100 7.82 3.63 -6.63
C SER A 100 8.12 2.39 -7.44
#